data_AF-A0A853C2A4-F1
#
_entry.id   AF-A0A853C2A4-F1
#
_cell.length_a   1.000
_cell.length_b   1.000
_cell.length_c   1.000
_cell.angle_alpha   90.00
_cell.angle_beta   90.00
_cell.angle_gamma   90.00
#
_symmetry.space_group_name_H-M   'P 1'
#
loop_
_entity.id
_entity.type
_entity.pdbx_description
1 polymer ?
#
loop_
_entity_poly.entity_id
_entity_poly.type
_entity_poly.pdbx_seq_one_letter_code
_entity_poly.pdbx_strand_id
1 'polypeptide(L)'
;MAASAPSTGATDRRENPYRPGFNQPPVVFAGRSDVLDGATEALAIAAFDGRTPRPLILVGPRGVGKTATLGEIAELAAEQHQWPTVHVEAKSGGRLLPELTARLRAASRLLAGEQAESRRRRTRVKGGTLEARVFGVGGEIEIEAVDQQGADSVADALAAAMRAAVDAGAGLVVTIDELHSADAAELAELFGTVQESVPAGWPLVLAMAGLPTLRETRGRRLPTYLERAEWHDLDTLPPDEARAALVGPAEQAGRPMTPEATGVLLDQCGGYPYAIQVAGHFAWRASHGSDEITRAHARSAVPKIEADLGQLFKARWDDASPKEQDYLRAMAAVAGRGEVPKGPAVAAELGAAVTSVSYLRARLLRKGTIYREAGGALHFITPGMGAWIRALDRED
;
A
#
# COMPACT_ATOMS: atom_id res chain seq x y z
N MET A 1 -10.98 11.19 61.88
CA MET A 1 -10.02 11.28 60.77
C MET A 1 -9.88 9.92 60.13
N ALA A 2 -10.47 9.73 58.95
CA ALA A 2 -10.10 8.67 58.02
C ALA A 2 -10.22 9.29 56.64
N ALA A 3 -9.07 9.55 56.01
CA ALA A 3 -8.97 10.15 54.70
C ALA A 3 -9.40 9.13 53.65
N SER A 4 -10.46 9.44 52.91
CA SER A 4 -10.83 8.76 51.68
C SER A 4 -9.83 9.14 50.59
N ALA A 5 -9.08 8.16 50.08
CA ALA A 5 -8.18 8.34 48.96
C ALA A 5 -8.95 8.77 47.69
N PRO A 6 -8.38 9.64 46.84
CA PRO A 6 -8.99 9.98 45.56
C PRO A 6 -8.90 8.76 44.63
N SER A 7 -10.03 8.39 44.03
CA SER A 7 -10.05 7.40 42.95
C SER A 7 -9.18 7.92 41.81
N THR A 8 -8.07 7.24 41.55
CA THR A 8 -7.27 7.46 40.35
C THR A 8 -8.14 7.17 39.15
N GLY A 9 -8.63 8.22 38.49
CA GLY A 9 -9.39 8.12 37.25
C GLY A 9 -8.54 7.38 36.23
N ALA A 10 -9.00 6.19 35.83
CA ALA A 10 -8.52 5.57 34.60
C ALA A 10 -8.80 6.59 33.49
N THR A 11 -7.74 7.11 32.88
CA THR A 11 -7.85 7.99 31.73
C THR A 11 -8.64 7.24 30.66
N ASP A 12 -9.86 7.72 30.37
CA ASP A 12 -10.73 7.19 29.31
C ASP A 12 -10.09 7.51 27.94
N ARG A 13 -9.04 6.74 27.62
CA ARG A 13 -8.31 6.84 26.37
C ARG A 13 -9.08 6.05 25.33
N ARG A 14 -9.96 6.73 24.60
CA ARG A 14 -10.54 6.18 23.36
C ARG A 14 -9.45 5.91 22.33
N GLU A 15 -9.54 4.76 21.68
CA GLU A 15 -8.67 4.40 20.56
C GLU A 15 -8.76 5.45 19.45
N ASN A 16 -7.64 5.72 18.78
CA ASN A 16 -7.62 6.63 17.64
C ASN A 16 -8.03 5.85 16.39
N PRO A 17 -9.12 6.23 15.69
CA PRO A 17 -9.57 5.49 14.53
C PRO A 17 -8.67 5.68 13.29
N TYR A 18 -7.76 6.66 13.33
CA TYR A 18 -6.79 6.89 12.26
C TYR A 18 -5.47 6.20 12.56
N ARG A 19 -4.98 5.50 11.54
CA ARG A 19 -3.89 4.53 11.63
C ARG A 19 -2.76 4.90 10.65
N PRO A 20 -2.01 5.98 10.88
CA PRO A 20 -0.87 6.36 10.03
C PRO A 20 0.36 5.45 10.20
N GLY A 21 0.20 4.28 10.86
CA GLY A 21 1.26 3.30 11.06
C GLY A 21 1.48 2.41 9.83
N PHE A 22 2.55 1.61 9.88
CA PHE A 22 2.86 0.66 8.82
C PHE A 22 1.82 -0.45 8.75
N ASN A 23 1.36 -0.77 7.54
CA ASN A 23 0.48 -1.90 7.23
C ASN A 23 -0.79 -1.99 8.09
N GLN A 24 -1.39 -0.85 8.42
CA GLN A 24 -2.68 -0.80 9.09
C GLN A 24 -3.74 -0.30 8.12
N PRO A 25 -4.75 -1.12 7.77
CA PRO A 25 -5.82 -0.67 6.89
C PRO A 25 -6.62 0.45 7.59
N PRO A 26 -7.04 1.47 6.83
CA PRO A 26 -7.89 2.52 7.38
C PRO A 26 -9.23 1.92 7.80
N VAL A 27 -9.84 2.46 8.85
CA VAL A 27 -11.19 2.04 9.30
C VAL A 27 -12.24 2.26 8.21
N VAL A 28 -12.07 3.33 7.42
CA VAL A 28 -12.91 3.62 6.26
C VAL A 28 -12.00 3.61 5.03
N PHE A 29 -12.15 2.59 4.20
CA PHE A 29 -11.55 2.53 2.88
C PHE A 29 -12.44 3.28 1.89
N ALA A 30 -11.99 4.46 1.45
CA ALA A 30 -12.73 5.28 0.51
C ALA A 30 -12.09 5.26 -0.88
N GLY A 31 -12.93 5.24 -1.90
CA GLY A 31 -12.52 5.31 -3.29
C GLY A 31 -12.07 3.99 -3.89
N ARG A 32 -11.27 4.09 -4.95
CA ARG A 32 -10.67 2.94 -5.66
C ARG A 32 -11.69 2.02 -6.34
N SER A 33 -12.90 2.50 -6.64
CA SER A 33 -13.95 1.71 -7.29
C SER A 33 -13.45 1.03 -8.56
N ASP A 34 -12.77 1.75 -9.46
CA ASP A 34 -12.27 1.18 -10.73
C ASP A 34 -11.39 -0.09 -10.54
N VAL A 35 -10.56 -0.13 -9.50
CA VAL A 35 -9.69 -1.30 -9.25
C VAL A 35 -10.41 -2.40 -8.47
N LEU A 36 -11.35 -2.04 -7.58
CA LEU A 36 -12.17 -3.02 -6.87
C LEU A 36 -13.20 -3.68 -7.81
N ASP A 37 -13.71 -2.95 -8.80
CA ASP A 37 -14.57 -3.46 -9.85
C ASP A 37 -13.78 -4.44 -10.75
N GLY A 38 -12.57 -4.06 -11.18
CA GLY A 38 -11.67 -4.96 -11.91
C GLY A 38 -11.29 -6.20 -11.11
N ALA A 39 -11.10 -6.07 -9.78
CA ALA A 39 -10.86 -7.20 -8.90
C ALA A 39 -12.08 -8.12 -8.77
N THR A 40 -13.28 -7.55 -8.65
CA THR A 40 -14.54 -8.30 -8.62
C THR A 40 -14.75 -9.07 -9.93
N GLU A 41 -14.49 -8.44 -11.08
CA GLU A 41 -14.54 -9.11 -12.39
C GLU A 41 -13.51 -10.24 -12.48
N ALA A 42 -12.28 -9.99 -12.05
CA ALA A 42 -11.21 -11.00 -12.05
C ALA A 42 -11.58 -12.22 -11.18
N LEU A 43 -12.11 -11.97 -9.97
CA LEU A 43 -12.58 -13.03 -9.07
C LEU A 43 -13.74 -13.82 -9.69
N ALA A 44 -14.71 -13.15 -10.31
CA ALA A 44 -15.82 -13.81 -10.98
C ALA A 44 -15.35 -14.68 -12.15
N ILE A 45 -14.45 -14.19 -13.00
CA ILE A 45 -13.85 -14.98 -14.09
C ILE A 45 -13.14 -16.21 -13.51
N ALA A 46 -12.32 -16.03 -12.49
CA ALA A 46 -11.59 -17.14 -11.89
C ALA A 46 -12.54 -18.19 -11.29
N ALA A 47 -13.57 -17.76 -10.58
CA ALA A 47 -14.50 -18.63 -9.86
C ALA A 47 -15.49 -19.35 -10.77
N PHE A 48 -16.03 -18.67 -11.79
CA PHE A 48 -17.12 -19.19 -12.61
C PHE A 48 -16.66 -19.71 -13.98
N ASP A 49 -15.64 -19.09 -14.60
CA ASP A 49 -15.11 -19.56 -15.88
C ASP A 49 -14.02 -20.64 -15.70
N GLY A 50 -13.46 -20.77 -14.49
CA GLY A 50 -12.37 -21.71 -14.22
C GLY A 50 -11.10 -21.38 -15.02
N ARG A 51 -10.68 -20.12 -15.00
CA ARG A 51 -9.43 -19.68 -15.66
C ARG A 51 -8.79 -18.49 -14.96
N THR A 52 -7.47 -18.41 -15.02
CA THR A 52 -6.70 -17.27 -14.53
C THR A 52 -7.05 -16.01 -15.35
N PRO A 53 -7.65 -14.97 -14.75
CA PRO A 53 -7.91 -13.69 -15.43
C PRO A 53 -6.60 -12.93 -15.70
N ARG A 54 -6.72 -11.77 -16.34
CA ARG A 54 -5.57 -10.86 -16.47
C ARG A 54 -5.11 -10.44 -15.07
N PRO A 55 -3.79 -10.41 -14.81
CA PRO A 55 -3.28 -9.89 -13.56
C PRO A 55 -3.63 -8.41 -13.38
N LEU A 56 -3.91 -7.99 -12.15
CA LEU A 56 -4.15 -6.59 -11.79
C LEU A 56 -2.84 -5.96 -11.32
N ILE A 57 -2.45 -4.82 -11.88
CA ILE A 57 -1.25 -4.08 -11.47
C ILE A 57 -1.63 -2.66 -11.05
N LEU A 58 -1.44 -2.41 -9.77
CA LEU A 58 -1.67 -1.15 -9.08
C LEU A 58 -0.37 -0.33 -9.09
N VAL A 59 -0.35 0.80 -9.79
CA VAL A 59 0.81 1.68 -9.81
C VAL A 59 0.49 3.03 -9.21
N GLY A 60 1.35 3.52 -8.33
CA GLY A 60 1.11 4.80 -7.69
C GLY A 60 2.22 5.22 -6.74
N PRO A 61 2.27 6.52 -6.39
CA PRO A 61 3.21 7.07 -5.42
C PRO A 61 3.19 6.32 -4.06
N ARG A 62 4.20 6.51 -3.21
CA ARG A 62 4.18 5.96 -1.84
C ARG A 62 3.04 6.60 -1.04
N GLY A 63 2.38 5.85 -0.17
CA GLY A 63 1.33 6.36 0.72
C GLY A 63 -0.02 6.68 0.06
N VAL A 64 -0.23 6.35 -1.21
CA VAL A 64 -1.56 6.41 -1.85
C VAL A 64 -2.47 5.23 -1.50
N GLY A 65 -2.04 4.31 -0.64
CA GLY A 65 -2.88 3.18 -0.21
C GLY A 65 -2.86 1.97 -1.14
N LYS A 66 -1.76 1.74 -1.87
CA LYS A 66 -1.59 0.52 -2.70
C LYS A 66 -1.72 -0.77 -1.89
N THR A 67 -0.97 -0.89 -0.79
CA THR A 67 -1.02 -2.03 0.14
C THR A 67 -2.42 -2.24 0.71
N ALA A 68 -3.08 -1.15 1.14
CA ALA A 68 -4.46 -1.21 1.61
C ALA A 68 -5.40 -1.72 0.51
N THR A 69 -5.23 -1.26 -0.74
CA THR A 69 -6.05 -1.74 -1.86
C THR A 69 -5.80 -3.23 -2.17
N LEU A 70 -4.56 -3.72 -2.07
CA LEU A 70 -4.29 -5.17 -2.17
C LEU A 70 -5.00 -5.95 -1.06
N GLY A 71 -5.06 -5.39 0.15
CA GLY A 71 -5.83 -5.95 1.28
C GLY A 71 -7.33 -6.01 1.00
N GLU A 72 -7.92 -4.95 0.43
CA GLU A 72 -9.34 -4.97 0.04
C GLU A 72 -9.64 -6.02 -1.05
N ILE A 73 -8.72 -6.23 -2.00
CA ILE A 73 -8.86 -7.32 -2.98
C ILE A 73 -8.86 -8.69 -2.29
N ALA A 74 -8.02 -8.87 -1.27
CA ALA A 74 -7.99 -10.09 -0.46
C ALA A 74 -9.30 -10.27 0.34
N GLU A 75 -9.84 -9.19 0.90
CA GLU A 75 -11.12 -9.20 1.61
C GLU A 75 -12.27 -9.58 0.67
N LEU A 76 -12.36 -8.96 -0.52
CA LEU A 76 -13.38 -9.29 -1.51
C LEU A 76 -13.36 -10.78 -1.86
N ALA A 77 -12.16 -11.37 -2.03
CA ALA A 77 -12.02 -12.79 -2.33
C ALA A 77 -12.45 -13.69 -1.15
N ALA A 78 -12.15 -13.28 0.08
CA ALA A 78 -12.55 -14.00 1.29
C ALA A 78 -14.08 -13.93 1.51
N GLU A 79 -14.68 -12.75 1.39
CA GLU A 79 -16.11 -12.52 1.61
C GLU A 79 -16.99 -13.16 0.54
N GLN A 80 -16.62 -13.00 -0.74
CA GLN A 80 -17.45 -13.45 -1.86
C GLN A 80 -17.26 -14.92 -2.19
N HIS A 81 -16.05 -15.45 -1.97
CA HIS A 81 -15.68 -16.79 -2.46
C HIS A 81 -14.98 -17.68 -1.41
N GLN A 82 -14.69 -17.17 -0.21
CA GLN A 82 -13.93 -17.88 0.83
C GLN A 82 -12.53 -18.30 0.39
N TRP A 83 -11.93 -17.56 -0.54
CA TRP A 83 -10.60 -17.89 -1.07
C TRP A 83 -9.51 -17.37 -0.13
N PRO A 84 -8.47 -18.20 0.15
CA PRO A 84 -7.30 -17.71 0.87
C PRO A 84 -6.47 -16.76 0.00
N THR A 85 -5.71 -15.90 0.69
CA THR A 85 -4.73 -15.02 0.06
C THR A 85 -3.31 -15.36 0.50
N VAL A 86 -2.39 -15.43 -0.46
CA VAL A 86 -0.94 -15.45 -0.24
C VAL A 86 -0.37 -14.07 -0.59
N HIS A 87 0.09 -13.35 0.43
CA HIS A 87 0.72 -12.05 0.28
C HIS A 87 2.24 -12.13 0.37
N VAL A 88 2.98 -11.40 -0.45
CA VAL A 88 4.44 -11.21 -0.32
C VAL A 88 4.83 -9.77 -0.65
N GLU A 89 5.88 -9.27 0.00
CA GLU A 89 6.47 -7.95 -0.27
C GLU A 89 7.84 -8.10 -0.93
N ALA A 90 8.02 -7.54 -2.12
CA ALA A 90 9.30 -7.56 -2.80
C ALA A 90 10.29 -6.57 -2.15
N LYS A 91 11.52 -7.03 -1.90
CA LYS A 91 12.58 -6.25 -1.27
C LYS A 91 13.82 -6.22 -2.16
N SER A 92 14.51 -5.07 -2.22
CA SER A 92 15.74 -4.93 -3.02
C SER A 92 16.83 -5.86 -2.47
N GLY A 93 17.39 -6.74 -3.32
CA GLY A 93 18.32 -7.79 -2.89
C GLY A 93 17.68 -8.84 -1.98
N GLY A 94 16.34 -8.91 -1.97
CA GLY A 94 15.55 -9.86 -1.21
C GLY A 94 15.49 -11.24 -1.87
N ARG A 95 14.60 -12.09 -1.34
CA ARG A 95 14.36 -13.46 -1.82
C ARG A 95 12.85 -13.65 -2.04
N LEU A 96 12.31 -13.00 -3.06
CA LEU A 96 10.87 -13.03 -3.36
C LEU A 96 10.39 -14.46 -3.62
N LEU A 97 11.08 -15.22 -4.46
CA LEU A 97 10.63 -16.56 -4.83
C LEU A 97 10.67 -17.55 -3.65
N PRO A 98 11.74 -17.61 -2.83
CA PRO A 98 11.72 -18.43 -1.63
C PRO A 98 10.60 -18.09 -0.64
N GLU A 99 10.32 -16.81 -0.43
CA GLU A 99 9.22 -16.38 0.45
C GLU A 99 7.85 -16.81 -0.12
N LEU A 100 7.62 -16.54 -1.41
CA LEU A 100 6.39 -16.93 -2.08
C LEU A 100 6.20 -18.46 -2.06
N THR A 101 7.26 -19.22 -2.33
CA THR A 101 7.26 -20.69 -2.28
C THR A 101 6.86 -21.20 -0.91
N ALA A 102 7.42 -20.63 0.17
CA ALA A 102 7.08 -21.01 1.53
C ALA A 102 5.59 -20.73 1.86
N ARG A 103 5.07 -19.58 1.45
CA ARG A 103 3.66 -19.22 1.67
C ARG A 103 2.69 -20.02 0.80
N LEU A 104 3.06 -20.38 -0.42
CA LEU A 104 2.27 -21.28 -1.28
C LEU A 104 2.16 -22.68 -0.68
N ARG A 105 3.26 -23.22 -0.12
CA ARG A 105 3.22 -24.50 0.62
C ARG A 105 2.29 -24.43 1.83
N ALA A 106 2.37 -23.32 2.58
CA ALA A 106 1.47 -23.07 3.70
C ALA A 106 -0.01 -23.07 3.28
N ALA A 107 -0.34 -22.36 2.20
CA ALA A 107 -1.68 -22.34 1.63
C ALA A 107 -2.14 -23.73 1.17
N SER A 108 -1.28 -24.49 0.49
CA SER A 108 -1.58 -25.87 0.07
C SER A 108 -1.95 -26.77 1.25
N ARG A 109 -1.16 -26.75 2.34
CA ARG A 109 -1.44 -27.55 3.56
C ARG A 109 -2.73 -27.12 4.26
N LEU A 110 -3.04 -25.82 4.24
CA LEU A 110 -4.29 -25.29 4.78
C LEU A 110 -5.49 -25.80 3.96
N LEU A 111 -5.43 -25.66 2.64
CA LEU A 111 -6.47 -26.06 1.69
C LEU A 111 -6.69 -27.58 1.69
N ALA A 112 -5.62 -28.37 1.84
CA ALA A 112 -5.70 -29.82 1.96
C ALA A 112 -6.24 -30.31 3.32
N GLY A 113 -6.52 -29.41 4.27
CA GLY A 113 -7.08 -29.76 5.58
C GLY A 113 -6.09 -30.40 6.56
N GLU A 114 -4.79 -30.45 6.24
CA GLU A 114 -3.76 -31.10 7.07
C GLU A 114 -3.58 -30.45 8.46
N GLN A 115 -3.97 -29.17 8.61
CA GLN A 115 -3.98 -28.50 9.91
C GLN A 115 -5.08 -29.00 10.87
N ALA A 116 -6.17 -29.57 10.36
CA ALA A 116 -7.24 -30.14 11.18
C ALA A 116 -6.83 -31.49 11.79
N GLU A 117 -6.06 -32.31 11.06
CA GLU A 117 -5.53 -33.58 11.55
C GLU A 117 -4.38 -33.39 12.56
N SER A 118 -3.49 -32.43 12.33
CA SER A 118 -2.40 -32.13 13.26
C SER A 118 -2.91 -31.53 14.59
N ARG A 119 -4.01 -30.75 14.58
CA ARG A 119 -4.72 -30.29 15.79
C ARG A 119 -5.33 -31.46 16.57
N ARG A 120 -5.96 -32.44 15.90
CA ARG A 120 -6.49 -33.66 16.55
C ARG A 120 -5.40 -34.56 17.13
N ARG A 121 -4.20 -34.59 16.54
CA ARG A 121 -3.03 -35.30 17.08
C ARG A 121 -2.34 -34.57 18.24
N ARG A 122 -2.34 -33.23 18.25
CA ARG A 122 -1.72 -32.41 19.31
C ARG A 122 -2.60 -32.22 20.56
N THR A 123 -3.91 -32.51 20.50
CA THR A 123 -4.81 -32.50 21.67
C THR A 123 -4.56 -33.60 22.72
N ARG A 124 -3.47 -34.37 22.62
CA ARG A 124 -3.10 -35.38 23.63
C ARG A 124 -1.86 -35.04 24.48
N VAL A 125 -1.31 -33.83 24.38
CA VAL A 125 -0.22 -33.39 25.27
C VAL A 125 -0.69 -32.21 26.12
N LYS A 126 -0.59 -32.40 27.44
CA LYS A 126 -1.05 -31.51 28.51
C LYS A 126 -0.50 -30.08 28.34
N GLY A 127 -1.42 -29.11 28.45
CA GLY A 127 -1.15 -27.76 28.93
C GLY A 127 -0.38 -26.85 27.98
N GLY A 128 -1.10 -26.15 27.11
CA GLY A 128 -0.55 -25.07 26.31
C GLY A 128 -1.27 -24.92 24.97
N THR A 129 -2.39 -24.21 24.97
CA THR A 129 -3.14 -23.89 23.75
C THR A 129 -2.34 -22.88 22.93
N LEU A 130 -1.61 -23.35 21.92
CA LEU A 130 -1.09 -22.50 20.85
C LEU A 130 -2.23 -22.28 19.84
N GLU A 131 -2.93 -21.17 20.02
CA GLU A 131 -3.90 -20.67 19.05
C GLU A 131 -3.13 -20.12 17.86
N ALA A 132 -3.01 -20.90 16.78
CA ALA A 132 -2.79 -20.33 15.45
C ALA A 132 -4.08 -19.60 15.07
N ARG A 133 -4.12 -18.30 15.40
CA ARG A 133 -5.17 -17.39 15.00
C ARG A 133 -4.84 -16.92 13.58
N VAL A 134 -5.72 -17.25 12.64
CA VAL A 134 -5.88 -16.46 11.42
C VAL A 134 -6.41 -15.12 11.93
N PHE A 135 -5.55 -14.11 12.01
CA PHE A 135 -5.94 -12.77 12.43
C PHE A 135 -6.04 -11.88 11.20
N GLY A 136 -7.19 -11.22 11.10
CA GLY A 136 -7.60 -10.40 9.97
C GLY A 136 -9.01 -10.81 9.57
N VAL A 137 -9.94 -9.87 9.62
CA VAL A 137 -11.03 -9.89 8.62
C VAL A 137 -10.26 -9.90 7.29
N GLY A 138 -10.49 -10.91 6.43
CA GLY A 138 -9.80 -11.00 5.13
C GLY A 138 -8.81 -12.15 4.88
N GLY A 139 -8.65 -13.14 5.77
CA GLY A 139 -8.02 -14.42 5.41
C GLY A 139 -6.55 -14.35 4.96
N GLU A 140 -5.77 -13.41 5.48
CA GLU A 140 -4.32 -13.35 5.23
C GLU A 140 -3.61 -14.50 5.97
N ILE A 141 -2.86 -15.31 5.22
CA ILE A 141 -2.01 -16.36 5.79
C ILE A 141 -0.66 -15.73 6.15
N GLU A 142 -0.56 -15.17 7.36
CA GLU A 142 0.74 -14.88 7.99
C GLU A 142 1.31 -16.18 8.57
N ILE A 143 2.33 -16.73 7.92
CA ILE A 143 3.17 -17.78 8.50
C ILE A 143 4.58 -17.23 8.62
N GLU A 144 5.10 -17.17 9.85
CA GLU A 144 6.53 -17.06 10.07
C GLU A 144 7.22 -18.20 9.32
N ALA A 145 8.01 -17.84 8.31
CA ALA A 145 8.74 -18.80 7.49
C ALA A 145 9.69 -19.62 8.37
N VAL A 146 9.21 -20.77 8.85
CA VAL A 146 10.08 -21.79 9.43
C VAL A 146 10.83 -22.37 8.24
N ASP A 147 12.14 -22.14 8.20
CA ASP A 147 13.06 -22.64 7.18
C ASP A 147 12.97 -24.17 7.13
N GLN A 148 12.05 -24.68 6.31
CA GLN A 148 11.98 -26.07 5.92
C GLN A 148 12.58 -26.16 4.53
N GLN A 149 13.83 -26.59 4.50
CA GLN A 149 14.54 -26.99 3.30
C GLN A 149 13.70 -28.07 2.57
N GLY A 150 12.99 -27.64 1.53
CA GLY A 150 12.35 -28.48 0.53
C GLY A 150 12.75 -27.95 -0.83
N ALA A 151 13.29 -28.81 -1.69
CA ALA A 151 13.90 -28.50 -2.97
C ALA A 151 12.90 -28.15 -4.10
N ASP A 152 11.63 -27.90 -3.78
CA ASP A 152 10.63 -27.60 -4.80
C ASP A 152 10.73 -26.15 -5.28
N SER A 153 10.53 -25.99 -6.58
CA SER A 153 10.49 -24.69 -7.25
C SER A 153 9.21 -23.90 -6.90
N VAL A 154 9.17 -22.61 -7.22
CA VAL A 154 7.95 -21.81 -7.12
C VAL A 154 6.81 -22.39 -7.97
N ALA A 155 7.16 -23.04 -9.09
CA ALA A 155 6.22 -23.72 -9.96
C ALA A 155 5.55 -24.92 -9.29
N ASP A 156 6.35 -25.77 -8.65
CA ASP A 156 5.83 -26.93 -7.92
C ASP A 156 4.94 -26.51 -6.75
N ALA A 157 5.36 -25.49 -5.99
CA ALA A 157 4.58 -24.97 -4.88
C ALA A 157 3.26 -24.32 -5.33
N LEU A 158 3.27 -23.57 -6.43
CA LEU A 158 2.05 -23.00 -7.01
C LEU A 158 1.11 -24.09 -7.50
N ALA A 159 1.64 -25.09 -8.21
CA ALA A 159 0.84 -26.22 -8.70
C ALA A 159 0.21 -27.02 -7.55
N ALA A 160 0.96 -27.28 -6.48
CA ALA A 160 0.45 -27.96 -5.29
C ALA A 160 -0.64 -27.14 -4.57
N ALA A 161 -0.44 -25.83 -4.43
CA ALA A 161 -1.44 -24.93 -3.86
C ALA A 161 -2.73 -24.89 -4.70
N MET A 162 -2.61 -24.76 -6.03
CA MET A 162 -3.78 -24.72 -6.92
C MET A 162 -4.51 -26.05 -7.00
N ARG A 163 -3.81 -27.19 -6.99
CA ARG A 163 -4.47 -28.51 -6.90
C ARG A 163 -5.29 -28.62 -5.63
N ALA A 164 -4.69 -28.26 -4.49
CA ALA A 164 -5.40 -28.26 -3.20
C ALA A 164 -6.60 -27.29 -3.20
N ALA A 165 -6.46 -26.11 -3.83
CA ALA A 165 -7.56 -25.15 -3.97
C ALA A 165 -8.72 -25.75 -4.77
N VAL A 166 -8.43 -26.30 -5.95
CA VAL A 166 -9.43 -26.93 -6.83
C VAL A 166 -10.11 -28.12 -6.15
N ASP A 167 -9.35 -28.99 -5.49
CA ASP A 167 -9.89 -30.14 -4.74
C ASP A 167 -10.81 -29.69 -3.60
N ALA A 168 -10.54 -28.53 -2.99
CA ALA A 168 -11.37 -27.90 -1.98
C ALA A 168 -12.55 -27.09 -2.54
N GLY A 169 -12.70 -27.00 -3.87
CA GLY A 169 -13.72 -26.16 -4.52
C GLY A 169 -13.48 -24.66 -4.35
N ALA A 170 -12.24 -24.26 -4.10
CA ALA A 170 -11.81 -22.88 -3.90
C ALA A 170 -10.82 -22.43 -4.98
N GLY A 171 -10.50 -21.14 -4.98
CA GLY A 171 -9.40 -20.55 -5.72
C GLY A 171 -8.36 -19.95 -4.78
N LEU A 172 -7.43 -19.21 -5.35
CA LEU A 172 -6.34 -18.58 -4.62
C LEU A 172 -6.12 -17.16 -5.13
N VAL A 173 -5.93 -16.23 -4.21
CA VAL A 173 -5.40 -14.89 -4.54
C VAL A 173 -3.93 -14.83 -4.15
N VAL A 174 -3.09 -14.34 -5.05
CA VAL A 174 -1.70 -14.00 -4.73
C VAL A 174 -1.50 -12.50 -4.90
N THR A 175 -1.08 -11.85 -3.82
CA THR A 175 -0.76 -10.42 -3.83
C THR A 175 0.75 -10.20 -3.68
N ILE A 176 1.30 -9.27 -4.48
CA ILE A 176 2.74 -8.92 -4.45
C ILE A 176 2.88 -7.41 -4.32
N ASP A 177 3.35 -6.93 -3.17
CA ASP A 177 3.62 -5.50 -2.97
C ASP A 177 5.06 -5.14 -3.34
N GLU A 178 5.29 -3.84 -3.54
CA GLU A 178 6.58 -3.25 -3.87
C GLU A 178 7.29 -3.93 -5.05
N LEU A 179 6.55 -4.41 -6.07
CA LEU A 179 7.05 -5.21 -7.21
C LEU A 179 8.28 -4.60 -7.92
N HIS A 180 8.42 -3.28 -7.87
CA HIS A 180 9.58 -2.54 -8.39
C HIS A 180 10.90 -2.83 -7.66
N SER A 181 10.85 -3.47 -6.50
CA SER A 181 12.01 -3.88 -5.70
C SER A 181 12.48 -5.30 -6.05
N ALA A 182 11.66 -6.11 -6.72
CA ALA A 182 11.99 -7.49 -7.07
C ALA A 182 13.07 -7.61 -8.16
N ASP A 183 13.90 -8.64 -8.08
CA ASP A 183 14.91 -8.87 -9.11
C ASP A 183 14.29 -9.34 -10.44
N ALA A 184 14.88 -8.90 -11.55
CA ALA A 184 14.34 -9.19 -12.89
C ALA A 184 14.27 -10.69 -13.18
N ALA A 185 15.24 -11.46 -12.68
CA ALA A 185 15.29 -12.90 -12.83
C ALA A 185 14.16 -13.59 -12.04
N GLU A 186 13.89 -13.13 -10.81
CA GLU A 186 12.80 -13.66 -9.99
C GLU A 186 11.43 -13.39 -10.63
N LEU A 187 11.22 -12.18 -11.16
CA LEU A 187 9.99 -11.84 -11.88
C LEU A 187 9.83 -12.67 -13.16
N ALA A 188 10.91 -12.89 -13.90
CA ALA A 188 10.88 -13.71 -15.11
C ALA A 188 10.49 -15.17 -14.81
N GLU A 189 11.05 -15.76 -13.75
CA GLU A 189 10.72 -17.13 -13.33
C GLU A 189 9.27 -17.25 -12.84
N LEU A 190 8.82 -16.31 -11.98
CA LEU A 190 7.44 -16.31 -11.47
C LEU A 190 6.41 -16.19 -12.59
N PHE A 191 6.53 -15.18 -13.44
CA PHE A 191 5.52 -14.96 -14.48
C PHE A 191 5.66 -15.95 -15.64
N GLY A 192 6.84 -16.52 -15.88
CA GLY A 192 7.01 -17.67 -16.76
C GLY A 192 6.21 -18.87 -16.27
N THR A 193 6.34 -19.19 -14.98
CA THR A 193 5.56 -20.25 -14.31
C THR A 193 4.04 -20.02 -14.42
N VAL A 194 3.58 -18.80 -14.13
CA VAL A 194 2.16 -18.44 -14.26
C VAL A 194 1.70 -18.58 -15.72
N GLN A 195 2.50 -18.14 -16.68
CA GLN A 195 2.15 -18.22 -18.10
C GLN A 195 2.05 -19.68 -18.59
N GLU A 196 2.97 -20.54 -18.18
CA GLU A 196 2.98 -21.96 -18.52
C GLU A 196 1.78 -22.71 -17.91
N SER A 197 1.25 -22.23 -16.79
CA SER A 197 0.09 -22.83 -16.10
C SER A 197 -1.27 -22.31 -16.57
N VAL A 198 -1.33 -21.28 -17.43
CA VAL A 198 -2.60 -20.77 -18.00
C VAL A 198 -3.51 -21.86 -18.60
N PRO A 199 -3.00 -22.86 -19.36
CA PRO A 199 -3.84 -23.94 -19.90
C PRO A 199 -4.51 -24.82 -18.85
N ALA A 200 -4.06 -24.78 -17.59
CA ALA A 200 -4.59 -25.60 -16.51
C ALA A 200 -5.94 -25.11 -15.96
N GLY A 201 -6.43 -23.94 -16.40
CA GLY A 201 -7.74 -23.43 -15.99
C GLY A 201 -7.84 -23.15 -14.49
N TRP A 202 -6.76 -22.64 -13.89
CA TRP A 202 -6.71 -22.45 -12.45
C TRP A 202 -7.55 -21.24 -12.00
N PRO A 203 -8.35 -21.37 -10.92
CA PRO A 203 -9.01 -20.25 -10.27
C PRO A 203 -7.99 -19.42 -9.45
N LEU A 204 -7.06 -18.76 -10.15
CA LEU A 204 -5.96 -17.99 -9.57
C LEU A 204 -6.09 -16.51 -9.93
N VAL A 205 -6.19 -15.63 -8.94
CA VAL A 205 -6.13 -14.17 -9.16
C VAL A 205 -4.79 -13.64 -8.70
N LEU A 206 -4.17 -12.81 -9.54
CA LEU A 206 -2.90 -12.13 -9.24
C LEU A 206 -3.13 -10.63 -9.15
N ALA A 207 -2.78 -10.02 -8.02
CA ALA A 207 -2.78 -8.57 -7.87
C ALA A 207 -1.41 -8.08 -7.37
N MET A 208 -0.85 -7.06 -8.00
CA MET A 208 0.48 -6.56 -7.69
C MET A 208 0.46 -5.07 -7.52
N ALA A 209 1.36 -4.54 -6.68
CA ALA A 209 1.52 -3.11 -6.51
C ALA A 209 2.97 -2.65 -6.66
N GLY A 210 3.15 -1.40 -7.09
CA GLY A 210 4.46 -0.76 -7.05
C GLY A 210 4.47 0.69 -7.49
N LEU A 211 5.67 1.24 -7.67
CA LEU A 211 5.85 2.63 -8.07
C LEU A 211 5.48 2.86 -9.55
N PRO A 212 5.15 4.10 -9.95
CA PRO A 212 4.82 4.44 -11.34
C PRO A 212 5.92 4.07 -12.36
N THR A 213 7.18 3.99 -11.91
CA THR A 213 8.33 3.58 -12.72
C THR A 213 8.20 2.17 -13.29
N LEU A 214 7.33 1.31 -12.74
CA LEU A 214 7.01 0.00 -13.32
C LEU A 214 6.48 0.09 -14.75
N ARG A 215 5.73 1.16 -15.09
CA ARG A 215 5.25 1.35 -16.47
C ARG A 215 6.40 1.62 -17.45
N GLU A 216 7.45 2.29 -16.98
CA GLU A 216 8.61 2.66 -17.82
C GLU A 216 9.58 1.48 -18.02
N THR A 217 9.55 0.48 -17.14
CA THR A 217 10.44 -0.69 -17.20
C THR A 217 9.82 -1.89 -17.92
N ARG A 218 8.63 -1.72 -18.52
CA ARG A 218 8.00 -2.70 -19.41
C ARG A 218 8.94 -3.10 -20.55
N GLY A 219 9.02 -4.39 -20.84
CA GLY A 219 9.88 -4.94 -21.89
C GLY A 219 11.39 -4.92 -21.61
N ARG A 220 11.84 -4.33 -20.49
CA ARG A 220 13.24 -4.35 -20.04
C ARG A 220 13.45 -5.17 -18.77
N ARG A 221 12.59 -4.96 -17.78
CA ARG A 221 12.67 -5.61 -16.45
C ARG A 221 11.44 -6.45 -16.14
N LEU A 222 10.27 -6.01 -16.60
CA LEU A 222 9.04 -6.78 -16.49
C LEU A 222 8.89 -7.70 -17.71
N PRO A 223 8.50 -8.97 -17.51
CA PRO A 223 8.17 -9.87 -18.62
C PRO A 223 7.10 -9.26 -19.53
N THR A 224 7.24 -9.46 -20.84
CA THR A 224 6.34 -8.88 -21.87
C THR A 224 4.88 -9.32 -21.69
N TYR A 225 4.63 -10.47 -21.07
CA TYR A 225 3.28 -10.90 -20.71
C TYR A 225 2.52 -9.88 -19.85
N LEU A 226 3.20 -9.18 -18.93
CA LEU A 226 2.58 -8.16 -18.08
C LEU A 226 2.17 -6.89 -18.85
N GLU A 227 2.55 -6.74 -20.12
CA GLU A 227 2.01 -5.68 -20.97
C GLU A 227 0.49 -5.85 -21.18
N ARG A 228 -0.02 -7.08 -21.03
CA ARG A 228 -1.45 -7.41 -21.14
C ARG A 228 -2.17 -7.45 -19.79
N ALA A 229 -1.47 -7.17 -18.69
CA ALA A 229 -2.10 -7.01 -17.39
C ALA A 229 -3.08 -5.82 -17.42
N GLU A 230 -4.00 -5.81 -16.48
CA GLU A 230 -4.88 -4.67 -16.25
C GLU A 230 -4.18 -3.69 -15.30
N TRP A 231 -4.00 -2.45 -15.74
CA TRP A 231 -3.18 -1.49 -15.00
C TRP A 231 -4.03 -0.35 -14.44
N HIS A 232 -4.02 -0.22 -13.12
CA HIS A 232 -4.74 0.83 -12.41
C HIS A 232 -3.75 1.84 -11.84
N ASP A 233 -3.95 3.12 -12.18
CA ASP A 233 -3.17 4.21 -11.60
C ASP A 233 -3.83 4.68 -10.31
N LEU A 234 -3.12 4.56 -9.19
CA LEU A 234 -3.55 5.07 -7.89
C LEU A 234 -2.91 6.42 -7.62
N ASP A 235 -3.74 7.46 -7.58
CA ASP A 235 -3.36 8.81 -7.17
C ASP A 235 -4.03 9.22 -5.85
N THR A 236 -3.92 10.48 -5.47
CA THR A 236 -4.73 11.16 -4.45
C THR A 236 -6.23 10.91 -4.65
N LEU A 237 -6.95 10.91 -3.53
CA LEU A 237 -8.40 10.73 -3.54
C LEU A 237 -9.08 12.01 -4.07
N PRO A 238 -10.10 11.87 -4.94
CA PRO A 238 -11.03 12.93 -5.26
C PRO A 238 -11.64 13.58 -4.00
N PRO A 239 -12.10 14.84 -4.08
CA PRO A 239 -12.56 15.60 -2.91
C PRO A 239 -13.59 14.87 -2.03
N ASP A 240 -14.58 14.22 -2.64
CA ASP A 240 -15.63 13.52 -1.90
C ASP A 240 -15.12 12.26 -1.19
N GLU A 241 -14.24 11.50 -1.85
CA GLU A 241 -13.60 10.31 -1.27
C GLU A 241 -12.60 10.69 -0.17
N ALA A 242 -11.83 11.76 -0.37
CA ALA A 242 -10.94 12.31 0.64
C ALA A 242 -11.72 12.76 1.89
N ARG A 243 -12.86 13.42 1.67
CA ARG A 243 -13.78 13.81 2.74
C ARG A 243 -14.31 12.59 3.49
N ALA A 244 -14.74 11.54 2.78
CA ALA A 244 -15.23 10.32 3.40
C ALA A 244 -14.14 9.61 4.23
N ALA A 245 -12.93 9.48 3.68
CA ALA A 245 -11.77 8.90 4.37
C ALA A 245 -11.37 9.69 5.62
N LEU A 246 -11.57 11.01 5.62
CA LEU A 246 -11.30 11.85 6.78
C LEU A 246 -12.45 11.79 7.79
N VAL A 247 -13.69 11.99 7.39
CA VAL A 247 -14.82 12.17 8.33
C VAL A 247 -15.32 10.85 8.90
N GLY A 248 -15.41 9.81 8.07
CA GLY A 248 -16.00 8.52 8.43
C GLY A 248 -15.38 7.84 9.65
N PRO A 249 -14.04 7.74 9.77
CA PRO A 249 -13.42 7.11 10.95
C PRO A 249 -13.78 7.81 12.27
N ALA A 250 -13.88 9.13 12.28
CA ALA A 250 -14.23 9.91 13.46
C ALA A 250 -15.72 9.77 13.83
N GLU A 251 -16.61 9.74 12.84
CA GLU A 251 -18.03 9.46 13.02
C GLU A 251 -18.26 8.07 13.63
N GLN A 252 -17.65 7.03 13.05
CA GLN A 252 -17.77 5.65 13.55
C GLN A 252 -17.22 5.48 14.97
N ALA A 253 -16.18 6.24 15.33
CA ALA A 253 -15.61 6.25 16.68
C ALA A 253 -16.37 7.14 17.67
N GLY A 254 -17.51 7.73 17.26
CA GLY A 254 -18.40 8.50 18.13
C GLY A 254 -17.89 9.88 18.51
N ARG A 255 -17.04 10.49 17.67
CA ARG A 255 -16.64 11.90 17.79
C ARG A 255 -16.63 12.52 16.39
N PRO A 256 -17.79 12.94 15.85
CA PRO A 256 -17.88 13.49 14.49
C PRO A 256 -17.04 14.76 14.32
N MET A 257 -16.86 15.18 13.08
CA MET A 257 -16.06 16.36 12.72
C MET A 257 -16.95 17.46 12.15
N THR A 258 -16.80 18.68 12.66
CA THR A 258 -17.46 19.87 12.10
C THR A 258 -17.04 20.12 10.64
N PRO A 259 -17.92 20.67 9.78
CA PRO A 259 -17.55 21.04 8.40
C PRO A 259 -16.32 21.96 8.33
N GLU A 260 -16.18 22.89 9.27
CA GLU A 260 -15.04 23.82 9.32
C GLU A 260 -13.73 23.11 9.69
N ALA A 261 -13.78 22.09 10.56
CA ALA A 261 -12.61 21.26 10.85
C ALA A 261 -12.22 20.41 9.64
N THR A 262 -13.21 19.83 8.96
CA THR A 262 -12.99 19.05 7.73
C THR A 262 -12.29 19.89 6.67
N GLY A 263 -12.76 21.12 6.41
CA GLY A 263 -12.11 22.02 5.46
C GLY A 263 -10.64 22.30 5.80
N VAL A 264 -10.35 22.66 7.05
CA VAL A 264 -8.97 22.94 7.51
C VAL A 264 -8.04 21.74 7.28
N LEU A 265 -8.50 20.52 7.55
CA LEU A 265 -7.66 19.33 7.42
C LEU A 265 -7.54 18.86 5.97
N LEU A 266 -8.60 18.94 5.17
CA LEU A 266 -8.54 18.56 3.75
C LEU A 266 -7.64 19.49 2.93
N ASP A 267 -7.69 20.79 3.19
CA ASP A 267 -6.79 21.77 2.58
C ASP A 267 -5.31 21.42 2.84
N GLN A 268 -5.02 20.85 4.01
CA GLN A 268 -3.68 20.42 4.39
C GLN A 268 -3.25 19.11 3.71
N CYS A 269 -4.19 18.20 3.45
CA CYS A 269 -3.89 16.86 2.95
C CYS A 269 -3.84 16.77 1.43
N GLY A 270 -4.60 17.62 0.72
CA GLY A 270 -4.67 17.60 -0.75
C GLY A 270 -5.12 16.25 -1.33
N GLY A 271 -6.00 15.53 -0.63
CA GLY A 271 -6.48 14.20 -1.04
C GLY A 271 -5.49 13.06 -0.85
N TYR A 272 -4.29 13.29 -0.31
CA TYR A 272 -3.28 12.25 -0.11
C TYR A 272 -3.65 11.32 1.06
N PRO A 273 -3.90 10.00 0.82
CA PRO A 273 -4.40 9.09 1.85
C PRO A 273 -3.57 9.04 3.13
N TYR A 274 -2.24 8.98 3.01
CA TYR A 274 -1.36 9.01 4.18
C TYR A 274 -1.49 10.32 4.98
N ALA A 275 -1.52 11.48 4.31
CA ALA A 275 -1.73 12.75 4.99
C ALA A 275 -3.11 12.83 5.66
N ILE A 276 -4.16 12.28 5.04
CA ILE A 276 -5.50 12.19 5.63
C ILE A 276 -5.45 11.42 6.96
N GLN A 277 -4.75 10.28 7.00
CA GLN A 277 -4.57 9.49 8.22
C GLN A 277 -3.79 10.26 9.29
N VAL A 278 -2.70 10.95 8.91
CA VAL A 278 -1.92 11.79 9.84
C VAL A 278 -2.76 12.96 10.38
N ALA A 279 -3.52 13.63 9.51
CA ALA A 279 -4.37 14.75 9.87
C ALA A 279 -5.49 14.35 10.84
N GLY A 280 -6.21 13.27 10.50
CA GLY A 280 -7.21 12.68 11.38
C GLY A 280 -6.59 12.25 12.71
N HIS A 281 -5.41 11.61 12.70
CA HIS A 281 -4.73 11.16 13.90
C HIS A 281 -4.47 12.32 14.87
N PHE A 282 -3.89 13.42 14.41
CA PHE A 282 -3.58 14.56 15.28
C PHE A 282 -4.83 15.36 15.67
N ALA A 283 -5.83 15.49 14.79
CA ALA A 283 -7.09 16.14 15.11
C ALA A 283 -7.90 15.36 16.16
N TRP A 284 -7.90 14.03 16.08
CA TRP A 284 -8.50 13.15 17.10
C TRP A 284 -7.83 13.33 18.47
N ARG A 285 -6.50 13.46 18.49
CA ARG A 285 -5.76 13.69 19.73
C ARG A 285 -5.98 15.10 20.29
N ALA A 286 -6.07 16.10 19.42
CA ALA A 286 -6.32 17.49 19.82
C ALA A 286 -7.72 17.70 20.40
N SER A 287 -8.69 16.83 20.05
CA SER A 287 -10.07 16.87 20.54
C SER A 287 -10.32 15.99 21.77
N HIS A 288 -9.27 15.58 22.49
CA HIS A 288 -9.44 14.76 23.70
C HIS A 288 -10.36 15.45 24.72
N GLY A 289 -11.32 14.68 25.26
CA GLY A 289 -12.33 15.20 26.19
C GLY A 289 -13.48 15.97 25.53
N SER A 290 -13.52 16.05 24.20
CA SER A 290 -14.63 16.66 23.46
C SER A 290 -15.52 15.61 22.80
N ASP A 291 -16.79 15.96 22.59
CA ASP A 291 -17.76 15.16 21.85
C ASP A 291 -17.64 15.33 20.32
N GLU A 292 -16.93 16.38 19.87
CA GLU A 292 -16.75 16.69 18.44
C GLU A 292 -15.34 17.22 18.13
N ILE A 293 -14.87 17.00 16.89
CA ILE A 293 -13.66 17.63 16.35
C ILE A 293 -14.03 18.97 15.69
N THR A 294 -13.68 20.07 16.37
CA THR A 294 -13.98 21.44 15.95
C THR A 294 -12.84 22.07 15.15
N ARG A 295 -13.13 23.21 14.50
CA ARG A 295 -12.11 24.03 13.80
C ARG A 295 -10.91 24.37 14.68
N ALA A 296 -11.14 24.61 15.98
CA ALA A 296 -10.07 24.92 16.93
C ALA A 296 -9.13 23.71 17.13
N HIS A 297 -9.68 22.51 17.27
CA HIS A 297 -8.90 21.27 17.35
C HIS A 297 -8.09 21.06 16.08
N ALA A 298 -8.71 21.18 14.90
CA ALA A 298 -8.03 21.06 13.61
C ALA A 298 -6.86 22.05 13.49
N ARG A 299 -7.09 23.34 13.77
CA ARG A 299 -6.02 24.36 13.73
C ARG A 299 -4.88 24.08 14.70
N SER A 300 -5.19 23.62 15.90
CA SER A 300 -4.16 23.25 16.89
C SER A 300 -3.35 22.01 16.50
N ALA A 301 -3.89 21.15 15.63
CA ALA A 301 -3.23 19.95 15.12
C ALA A 301 -2.28 20.25 13.95
N VAL A 302 -2.53 21.30 13.16
CA VAL A 302 -1.75 21.65 11.95
C VAL A 302 -0.24 21.62 12.17
N PRO A 303 0.34 22.26 13.20
CA PRO A 303 1.80 22.25 13.39
C PRO A 303 2.37 20.84 13.59
N LYS A 304 1.61 19.93 14.21
CA LYS A 304 2.04 18.53 14.40
C LYS A 304 1.90 17.73 13.12
N ILE A 305 0.86 17.97 12.34
CA ILE A 305 0.66 17.37 11.01
C ILE A 305 1.82 17.77 10.09
N GLU A 306 2.17 19.06 10.08
CA GLU A 306 3.29 19.59 9.29
C GLU A 306 4.63 19.00 9.73
N ALA A 307 4.88 18.90 11.04
CA ALA A 307 6.10 18.31 11.56
C ALA A 307 6.23 16.81 11.21
N ASP A 308 5.12 16.06 11.26
CA ASP A 308 5.11 14.63 10.95
C ASP A 308 5.34 14.37 9.44
N LEU A 309 4.58 15.06 8.57
CA LEU A 309 4.79 15.01 7.13
C LEU A 309 6.18 15.56 6.73
N GLY A 310 6.66 16.58 7.45
CA GLY A 310 7.99 17.16 7.30
C GLY A 310 9.13 16.16 7.50
N GLN A 311 8.98 15.19 8.41
CA GLN A 311 9.98 14.13 8.58
C GLN A 311 10.07 13.22 7.36
N LEU A 312 8.94 12.89 6.73
CA LEU A 312 8.90 12.13 5.49
C LEU A 312 9.57 12.89 4.33
N PHE A 313 9.33 14.21 4.25
CA PHE A 313 9.99 15.07 3.25
C PHE A 313 11.49 15.15 3.50
N LYS A 314 11.89 15.35 4.76
CA LYS A 314 13.30 15.45 5.16
C LYS A 314 14.08 14.17 4.85
N ALA A 315 13.54 13.00 5.16
CA ALA A 315 14.22 11.73 4.85
C ALA A 315 14.52 11.59 3.34
N ARG A 316 13.59 12.01 2.48
CA ARG A 316 13.77 11.99 1.01
C ARG A 316 14.73 13.07 0.52
N TRP A 317 14.73 14.21 1.18
CA TRP A 317 15.66 15.30 0.91
C TRP A 317 17.10 14.90 1.25
N ASP A 318 17.29 14.29 2.42
CA ASP A 318 18.60 13.85 2.90
C ASP A 318 19.16 12.67 2.08
N ASP A 319 18.30 11.81 1.51
CA ASP A 319 18.71 10.76 0.56
C ASP A 319 19.15 11.35 -0.80
N ALA A 320 18.69 12.54 -1.18
CA ALA A 320 19.08 13.19 -2.43
C ALA A 320 20.50 13.78 -2.34
N SER A 321 21.33 13.51 -3.34
CA SER A 321 22.65 14.17 -3.46
C SER A 321 22.49 15.68 -3.65
N PRO A 322 23.53 16.51 -3.38
CA PRO A 322 23.41 17.97 -3.53
C PRO A 322 22.87 18.42 -4.90
N LYS A 323 23.31 17.79 -6.00
CA LYS A 323 22.80 18.09 -7.34
C LYS A 323 21.36 17.64 -7.57
N GLU A 324 20.94 16.56 -6.90
CA GLU A 324 19.55 16.12 -6.93
C GLU A 324 18.66 17.07 -6.11
N GLN A 325 19.14 17.59 -4.99
CA GLN A 325 18.47 18.64 -4.22
C GLN A 325 18.28 19.91 -5.05
N ASP A 326 19.30 20.36 -5.79
CA ASP A 326 19.17 21.50 -6.71
C ASP A 326 18.07 21.26 -7.77
N TYR A 327 18.01 20.04 -8.33
CA TYR A 327 16.94 19.66 -9.25
C TYR A 327 15.56 19.71 -8.60
N LEU A 328 15.42 19.24 -7.36
CA LEU A 328 14.18 19.28 -6.59
C LEU A 328 13.78 20.72 -6.26
N ARG A 329 14.71 21.62 -5.91
CA ARG A 329 14.44 23.06 -5.73
C ARG A 329 13.91 23.69 -7.00
N ALA A 330 14.60 23.48 -8.12
CA ALA A 330 14.18 24.01 -9.42
C ALA A 330 12.77 23.52 -9.79
N MET A 331 12.49 22.23 -9.58
CA MET A 331 11.17 21.66 -9.78
C MET A 331 10.11 22.28 -8.85
N ALA A 332 10.44 22.50 -7.58
CA ALA A 332 9.56 23.14 -6.61
C ALA A 332 9.29 24.62 -6.96
N ALA A 333 10.28 25.34 -7.47
CA ALA A 333 10.16 26.73 -7.91
C ALA A 333 9.21 26.85 -9.11
N VAL A 334 9.39 26.00 -10.14
CA VAL A 334 8.48 25.93 -11.30
C VAL A 334 7.04 25.65 -10.85
N ALA A 335 6.83 24.64 -10.01
CA ALA A 335 5.51 24.34 -9.46
C ALA A 335 4.92 25.51 -8.66
N GLY A 336 5.76 26.26 -7.94
CA GLY A 336 5.36 27.42 -7.16
C GLY A 336 4.82 28.59 -7.99
N ARG A 337 5.15 28.66 -9.28
CA ARG A 337 4.61 29.64 -10.23
C ARG A 337 3.28 29.23 -10.87
N GLY A 338 2.71 28.09 -10.45
CA GLY A 338 1.51 27.51 -11.06
C GLY A 338 1.77 26.80 -12.38
N GLU A 339 3.04 26.62 -12.76
CA GLU A 339 3.42 25.87 -13.95
C GLU A 339 3.53 24.37 -13.65
N VAL A 340 3.12 23.51 -14.58
CA VAL A 340 3.33 22.06 -14.47
C VAL A 340 4.80 21.75 -14.76
N PRO A 341 5.59 21.25 -13.79
CA PRO A 341 7.00 21.00 -14.01
C PRO A 341 7.19 19.95 -15.11
N LYS A 342 8.02 20.27 -16.11
CA LYS A 342 8.47 19.32 -17.13
C LYS A 342 9.97 19.36 -17.23
N GLY A 343 10.58 18.30 -17.78
CA GLY A 343 12.05 18.22 -17.94
C GLY A 343 12.70 19.49 -18.51
N PRO A 344 12.16 20.09 -19.59
CA PRO A 344 12.67 21.37 -20.13
C PRO A 344 12.52 22.56 -19.18
N ALA A 345 11.38 22.70 -18.50
CA ALA A 345 11.14 23.81 -17.56
C ALA A 345 12.10 23.73 -16.36
N VAL A 346 12.30 22.53 -15.81
CA VAL A 346 13.24 22.33 -14.69
C VAL A 346 14.68 22.57 -15.13
N ALA A 347 15.06 22.16 -16.35
CA ALA A 347 16.40 22.43 -16.87
C ALA A 347 16.65 23.93 -17.11
N ALA A 348 15.64 24.65 -17.61
CA ALA A 348 15.69 26.10 -17.79
C ALA A 348 15.84 26.84 -16.45
N GLU A 349 15.10 26.43 -15.42
CA GLU A 349 15.24 26.96 -14.06
C GLU A 349 16.66 26.74 -13.50
N LEU A 350 17.29 25.60 -13.81
CA LEU A 350 18.69 25.30 -13.44
C LEU A 350 19.73 26.03 -14.31
N GLY A 351 19.33 26.75 -15.36
CA GLY A 351 20.26 27.34 -16.33
C GLY A 351 21.08 26.29 -17.09
N ALA A 352 20.54 25.08 -17.29
CA ALA A 352 21.26 23.94 -17.85
C ALA A 352 20.56 23.34 -19.07
N ALA A 353 21.32 22.63 -19.91
CA ALA A 353 20.75 21.86 -21.02
C ALA A 353 19.96 20.65 -20.48
N VAL A 354 18.81 20.33 -21.09
CA VAL A 354 17.96 19.18 -20.69
C VAL A 354 18.76 17.88 -20.63
N THR A 355 19.67 17.67 -21.58
CA THR A 355 20.52 16.48 -21.68
C THR A 355 21.47 16.37 -20.49
N SER A 356 22.04 17.48 -20.00
CA SER A 356 23.03 17.47 -18.92
C SER A 356 22.41 17.17 -17.54
N VAL A 357 21.12 17.43 -17.36
CA VAL A 357 20.39 17.17 -16.09
C VAL A 357 19.44 15.96 -16.15
N SER A 358 19.31 15.33 -17.33
CA SER A 358 18.41 14.18 -17.54
C SER A 358 18.71 12.99 -16.63
N TYR A 359 19.98 12.77 -16.27
CA TYR A 359 20.40 11.69 -15.37
C TYR A 359 19.94 11.92 -13.93
N LEU A 360 19.89 13.18 -13.46
CA LEU A 360 19.39 13.53 -12.13
C LEU A 360 17.90 13.18 -12.02
N ARG A 361 17.12 13.59 -13.03
CA ARG A 361 15.71 13.20 -13.16
C ARG A 361 15.53 11.68 -13.12
N ALA A 362 16.34 10.93 -13.89
CA ALA A 362 16.26 9.47 -13.92
C ALA A 362 16.64 8.80 -12.58
N ARG A 363 17.54 9.41 -11.80
CA ARG A 363 17.87 8.94 -10.44
C ARG A 363 16.73 9.24 -9.46
N LEU A 364 16.17 10.44 -9.48
CA LEU A 364 15.04 10.85 -8.63
C LEU A 364 13.76 10.03 -8.92
N LEU A 365 13.50 9.69 -10.17
CA LEU A 365 12.43 8.75 -10.56
C LEU A 365 12.67 7.36 -9.95
N ARG A 366 13.90 6.83 -10.06
CA ARG A 366 14.25 5.52 -9.48
C ARG A 366 14.17 5.49 -7.95
N LYS A 367 14.61 6.55 -7.29
CA LYS A 367 14.47 6.72 -5.83
C LYS A 367 13.01 6.85 -5.39
N GLY A 368 12.10 7.11 -6.33
CA GLY A 368 10.70 7.34 -6.02
C GLY A 368 10.49 8.64 -5.25
N THR A 369 11.33 9.67 -5.47
CA THR A 369 11.13 11.02 -4.91
C THR A 369 10.21 11.86 -5.80
N ILE A 370 10.29 11.64 -7.12
CA ILE A 370 9.39 12.22 -8.11
C ILE A 370 8.81 11.12 -8.99
N TYR A 371 7.68 11.38 -9.64
CA TYR A 371 7.13 10.54 -10.69
C TYR A 371 6.83 11.37 -11.94
N ARG A 372 6.58 10.67 -13.04
CA ARG A 372 6.26 11.26 -14.32
C ARG A 372 4.93 10.72 -14.85
N GLU A 373 4.04 11.61 -15.25
CA GLU A 373 2.80 11.26 -15.93
C GLU A 373 3.03 11.03 -17.44
N ALA A 374 2.07 10.42 -18.14
CA ALA A 374 2.16 10.13 -19.57
C ALA A 374 2.47 11.37 -20.44
N GLY A 375 1.99 12.55 -20.05
CA GLY A 375 2.26 13.83 -20.72
C GLY A 375 3.64 14.46 -20.43
N GLY A 376 4.49 13.76 -19.68
CA GLY A 376 5.84 14.22 -19.32
C GLY A 376 5.90 15.23 -18.16
N ALA A 377 4.76 15.47 -17.50
CA ALA A 377 4.66 16.24 -16.28
C ALA A 377 5.39 15.51 -15.14
N LEU A 378 6.12 16.27 -14.32
CA LEU A 378 6.88 15.79 -13.17
C LEU A 378 6.19 16.24 -11.90
N HIS A 379 6.03 15.31 -10.98
CA HIS A 379 5.32 15.52 -9.72
C HIS A 379 6.15 14.97 -8.56
N PHE A 380 6.11 15.64 -7.41
CA PHE A 380 6.66 15.06 -6.19
C PHE A 380 5.79 13.85 -5.83
N ILE A 381 6.43 12.72 -5.49
CA ILE A 381 5.69 11.52 -5.08
C ILE A 381 4.91 11.75 -3.79
N THR A 382 5.40 12.64 -2.93
CA THR A 382 4.72 12.99 -1.69
C THR A 382 4.14 14.39 -1.83
N PRO A 383 2.80 14.55 -1.89
CA PRO A 383 2.16 15.86 -1.91
C PRO A 383 2.63 16.75 -0.76
N GLY A 384 2.73 18.07 -1.00
CA GLY A 384 3.26 19.04 -0.03
C GLY A 384 4.79 19.18 -0.02
N MET A 385 5.56 18.19 -0.50
CA MET A 385 7.03 18.24 -0.48
C MET A 385 7.60 19.46 -1.23
N GLY A 386 7.03 19.81 -2.40
CA GLY A 386 7.46 21.00 -3.14
C GLY A 386 7.23 22.31 -2.38
N ALA A 387 6.15 22.42 -1.60
CA ALA A 387 5.91 23.59 -0.76
C ALA A 387 6.89 23.64 0.41
N TRP A 388 7.18 22.49 1.03
CA TRP A 388 8.17 22.34 2.08
C TRP A 388 9.58 22.74 1.60
N ILE A 389 10.02 22.29 0.41
CA ILE A 389 11.31 22.69 -0.17
C ILE A 389 11.41 24.21 -0.34
N ARG A 390 10.35 24.85 -0.86
CA ARG A 390 10.32 26.33 -1.01
C ARG A 390 10.29 27.09 0.32
N ALA A 391 10.00 26.43 1.43
CA ALA A 391 10.03 27.05 2.75
C ALA A 391 11.47 27.03 3.32
N LEU A 392 12.25 25.97 3.06
CA LEU A 392 13.66 25.89 3.46
C LEU A 392 14.47 27.09 2.94
N ASP A 393 14.28 27.44 1.66
CA ASP A 393 15.04 28.53 1.02
C ASP A 393 14.62 29.94 1.51
N ARG A 394 13.63 30.07 2.41
CA ARG A 394 13.27 31.35 3.05
C ARG A 394 13.85 31.53 4.44
N GLU A 395 14.37 30.45 5.03
CA GLU A 395 14.98 30.45 6.36
C GLU A 395 16.51 30.60 6.29
N ASP A 396 17.10 30.40 5.09
CA ASP A 396 18.47 30.79 4.70
C ASP A 396 18.49 32.18 4.06
#